data_AF-A0A540W2L9-F1
#
_entry.id   AF-A0A540W2L9-F1
#
_cell.length_a   1.000
_cell.length_b   1.000
_cell.length_c   1.000
_cell.angle_alpha   90.00
_cell.angle_beta   90.00
_cell.angle_gamma   90.00
#
_symmetry.space_group_name_H-M   'P 1'
#
loop_
_entity.id
_entity.type
_entity.pdbx_description
1 polymer ?
#
loop_
_entity_poly.entity_id
_entity_poly.type
_entity_poly.pdbx_seq_one_letter_code
_entity_poly.pdbx_strand_id
1 'polypeptide(L)'
;MTFLTNIKLGVKSSRSCVLYDAEGEIRVVHEEVTLDGAHERADKDLERLTRELSQRQGVDVEGLNTLLHAGALEPGASYRVNVADKSLIRQP
;
A
#
# COMPACT_ATOMS: atom_id res chain seq x y z
N MET A 1 2.42 3.39 15.78
CA MET A 1 2.52 4.63 14.99
C MET A 1 1.38 5.55 15.44
N THR A 2 1.64 6.83 15.69
CA THR A 2 0.64 7.75 16.27
C THR A 2 0.39 8.89 15.28
N PHE A 3 -0.83 9.00 14.77
CA PHE A 3 -1.21 10.10 13.88
C PHE A 3 -1.84 11.23 14.72
N LEU A 4 -1.35 12.45 14.53
CA LEU A 4 -1.90 13.62 15.20
C LEU A 4 -3.16 14.06 14.46
N THR A 5 -4.32 13.92 15.11
CA THR A 5 -5.58 14.53 14.67
C THR A 5 -6.09 15.48 15.76
N ASN A 6 -7.17 16.22 15.52
CA ASN A 6 -7.80 17.13 16.51
C ASN A 6 -8.27 16.40 17.79
N ILE A 7 -8.21 15.07 17.80
CA ILE A 7 -8.51 14.17 18.92
C ILE A 7 -7.47 13.02 18.92
N LYS A 8 -7.13 12.50 20.09
CA LYS A 8 -6.29 11.29 20.19
C LYS A 8 -7.13 10.07 19.84
N LEU A 9 -7.07 9.64 18.58
CA LEU A 9 -7.63 8.37 18.14
C LEU A 9 -6.50 7.37 17.93
N GLY A 10 -6.70 6.13 18.40
CA GLY A 10 -5.77 5.05 18.15
C GLY A 10 -5.79 4.63 16.68
N VAL A 11 -4.74 3.92 16.26
CA VAL A 11 -4.69 3.27 14.95
C VAL A 11 -5.21 1.85 15.13
N LYS A 12 -6.32 1.54 14.46
CA LYS A 12 -6.89 0.20 14.42
C LYS A 12 -6.08 -0.71 13.50
N SER A 13 -5.72 -0.22 12.32
CA SER A 13 -4.94 -0.98 11.34
C SER A 13 -4.12 -0.06 10.42
N SER A 14 -3.08 -0.63 9.84
CA SER A 14 -2.29 -0.02 8.76
C SER A 14 -2.06 -1.08 7.69
N ARG A 15 -2.22 -0.70 6.43
CA ARG A 15 -2.04 -1.60 5.27
C ARG A 15 -1.38 -0.84 4.14
N SER A 16 -0.57 -1.53 3.34
CA SER A 16 0.03 -0.98 2.13
C SER A 16 -0.49 -1.72 0.91
N CYS A 17 -0.98 -0.99 -0.08
CA CYS A 17 -1.28 -1.49 -1.41
C CYS A 17 -0.14 -1.12 -2.35
N VAL A 18 0.49 -2.14 -2.93
CA VAL A 18 1.69 -2.01 -3.76
C VAL A 18 1.33 -2.33 -5.20
N LEU A 19 1.66 -1.44 -6.12
CA LEU A 19 1.64 -1.73 -7.56
C LEU A 19 3.05 -2.05 -8.03
N TYR A 20 3.20 -3.18 -8.72
CA TYR A 20 4.50 -3.68 -9.15
C TYR A 20 4.41 -4.31 -10.55
N ASP A 21 5.52 -4.32 -11.29
CA ASP A 21 5.57 -4.88 -12.64
C ASP A 21 5.80 -6.41 -12.66
N ALA A 22 5.92 -6.98 -13.86
CA ALA A 22 6.13 -8.43 -14.02
C ALA A 22 7.46 -8.93 -13.43
N GLU A 23 8.44 -8.05 -13.21
CA GLU A 23 9.71 -8.39 -12.59
C GLU A 23 9.66 -8.25 -11.06
N GLY A 24 8.60 -7.66 -10.51
CA GLY A 24 8.46 -7.42 -9.08
C GLY A 24 8.92 -6.05 -8.64
N GLU A 25 9.32 -5.17 -9.56
CA GLU A 25 9.74 -3.81 -9.22
C GLU A 25 8.54 -2.97 -8.80
N ILE A 26 8.64 -2.32 -7.64
CA ILE A 26 7.57 -1.50 -7.07
C ILE A 26 7.53 -0.17 -7.81
N ARG A 27 6.35 0.16 -8.35
CA ARG A 27 6.10 1.43 -9.04
C ARG A 27 5.33 2.41 -8.17
N VAL A 28 4.42 1.89 -7.33
CA VAL A 28 3.61 2.70 -6.41
C VAL A 28 3.41 1.97 -5.10
N VAL A 29 3.47 2.72 -4.01
CA VAL A 29 3.00 2.30 -2.69
C VAL A 29 1.92 3.27 -2.24
N HIS A 30 0.77 2.74 -1.84
CA HIS A 30 -0.29 3.49 -1.19
C HIS A 30 -0.51 2.93 0.20
N GLU A 31 -0.36 3.76 1.24
CA GLU A 31 -0.57 3.36 2.62
C GLU A 31 -1.95 3.83 3.11
N GLU A 32 -2.77 2.91 3.59
CA GLU A 32 -4.05 3.18 4.24
C GLU A 32 -3.92 2.95 5.74
N VAL A 33 -4.32 3.95 6.52
CA VAL A 33 -4.36 3.90 7.97
C VAL A 33 -5.82 4.02 8.40
N THR A 34 -6.30 3.01 9.12
CA THR A 34 -7.64 3.02 9.70
C THR A 34 -7.54 3.40 11.17
N LEU A 35 -8.21 4.48 11.56
CA LEU A 35 -8.30 4.90 12.96
C LEU A 35 -9.38 4.13 13.71
N ASP A 36 -9.30 4.13 15.04
CA ASP A 36 -10.34 3.54 15.90
C ASP A 36 -11.71 4.19 15.64
N GLY A 37 -12.74 3.34 15.50
CA GLY A 37 -14.11 3.75 15.17
C GLY A 37 -14.37 3.96 13.67
N ALA A 38 -13.34 3.94 12.82
CA ALA A 38 -13.51 3.97 11.38
C ALA A 38 -13.78 2.57 10.79
N HIS A 39 -14.43 2.55 9.63
CA HIS A 39 -14.61 1.33 8.85
C HIS A 39 -13.37 1.08 8.00
N GLU A 40 -12.85 -0.13 8.08
CA GLU A 40 -11.74 -0.55 7.23
C GLU A 40 -12.29 -0.85 5.83
N ARG A 41 -11.61 -0.34 4.81
CA ARG A 41 -12.03 -0.52 3.42
C ARG A 41 -11.83 -1.97 3.00
N ALA A 42 -12.73 -2.50 2.17
CA ALA A 42 -12.51 -3.80 1.54
C ALA A 42 -11.27 -3.77 0.62
N ASP A 43 -10.53 -4.88 0.60
CA ASP A 43 -9.30 -5.03 -0.17
C ASP A 43 -9.44 -4.59 -1.63
N LYS A 44 -10.49 -5.07 -2.33
CA LYS A 44 -10.78 -4.70 -3.73
C LYS A 44 -10.99 -3.19 -3.94
N ASP A 45 -11.57 -2.51 -2.95
CA ASP A 45 -11.78 -1.07 -3.03
C ASP A 45 -10.50 -0.28 -2.78
N LEU A 46 -9.58 -0.80 -1.96
CA LEU A 46 -8.26 -0.22 -1.75
C LEU A 46 -7.38 -0.39 -2.99
N GLU A 47 -7.41 -1.58 -3.61
CA GLU A 47 -6.71 -1.84 -4.87
C GLU A 47 -7.20 -0.92 -5.98
N ARG A 48 -8.54 -0.81 -6.14
CA ARG A 48 -9.17 0.09 -7.12
C ARG A 48 -8.78 1.54 -6.88
N LEU A 49 -8.90 2.03 -5.65
CA LEU A 49 -8.52 3.41 -5.31
C LEU A 49 -7.04 3.67 -5.60
N THR A 50 -6.18 2.72 -5.26
CA THR A 50 -4.73 2.83 -5.50
C THR A 50 -4.46 3.02 -6.98
N ARG A 51 -5.05 2.19 -7.85
CA ARG A 51 -4.91 2.31 -9.31
C ARG A 51 -5.46 3.63 -9.85
N GLU A 52 -6.64 4.04 -9.41
CA GLU A 52 -7.26 5.30 -9.83
C GLU A 52 -6.38 6.50 -9.46
N LEU A 53 -5.84 6.53 -8.24
CA LEU A 53 -4.96 7.60 -7.79
C LEU A 53 -3.61 7.59 -8.51
N SER A 54 -3.05 6.41 -8.79
CA SER A 54 -1.82 6.27 -9.58
C SER A 54 -1.98 6.81 -11.00
N GLN A 55 -3.08 6.45 -11.68
CA GLN A 55 -3.41 6.96 -13.01
C GLN A 55 -3.55 8.48 -13.01
N ARG A 56 -4.23 9.05 -12.00
CA ARG A 56 -4.37 10.51 -11.85
C ARG A 56 -3.03 11.22 -11.63
N GLN A 57 -2.03 10.52 -11.10
CA GLN A 57 -0.67 11.03 -10.94
C GLN A 57 0.22 10.77 -12.17
N GLY A 58 -0.33 10.24 -13.26
CA GLY A 58 0.39 9.99 -14.51
C GLY A 58 1.20 8.68 -14.53
N VAL A 59 0.97 7.78 -13.57
CA VAL A 59 1.57 6.44 -13.60
C VAL A 59 0.77 5.58 -14.57
N ASP A 60 1.45 4.96 -15.53
CA ASP A 60 0.85 3.90 -16.34
C ASP A 60 0.66 2.65 -15.48
N VAL A 61 -0.60 2.30 -15.23
CA VAL A 61 -0.97 1.15 -14.41
C VAL A 61 -1.34 -0.07 -15.24
N GLU A 62 -1.37 0.03 -16.58
CA GLU A 62 -1.54 -1.14 -17.42
C GLU A 62 -0.33 -2.08 -17.24
N GLY A 63 -0.61 -3.39 -17.14
CA GLY A 63 0.41 -4.40 -16.89
C GLY A 63 0.98 -4.45 -15.46
N LEU A 64 0.62 -3.52 -14.58
CA LEU A 64 0.99 -3.61 -13.17
C LEU A 64 0.09 -4.59 -12.42
N ASN A 65 0.70 -5.40 -11.56
CA ASN A 65 0.04 -6.25 -10.58
C ASN A 65 -0.13 -5.52 -9.25
N THR A 66 -0.95 -6.08 -8.35
CA THR A 66 -1.22 -5.51 -7.03
C THR A 66 -0.90 -6.51 -5.93
N LEU A 67 -0.26 -6.04 -4.86
CA LEU A 67 -0.03 -6.78 -3.63
C LEU A 67 -0.54 -5.96 -2.44
N LEU A 68 -1.38 -6.58 -1.60
CA LEU A 68 -1.78 -6.04 -0.31
C LEU A 68 -0.88 -6.59 0.79
N HIS A 69 -0.31 -5.68 1.58
CA HIS A 69 0.53 -5.99 2.71
C HIS A 69 -0.11 -5.48 4.01
N ALA A 70 -0.15 -6.34 5.03
CA ALA A 70 -0.57 -5.96 6.37
C ALA A 70 0.59 -5.25 7.08
N GLY A 71 0.42 -3.98 7.40
CA GLY A 71 1.46 -3.11 7.95
C GLY A 71 1.75 -1.90 7.06
N ALA A 72 2.61 -1.02 7.57
CA ALA A 72 3.22 0.06 6.81
C ALA A 72 4.61 -0.39 6.36
N LEU A 73 5.08 0.10 5.21
CA LEU A 73 6.46 -0.10 4.82
C LEU A 73 7.37 0.81 5.65
N GLU A 74 8.57 0.34 6.00
CA GLU A 74 9.52 1.17 6.72
C GLU A 74 9.93 2.39 5.86
N PRO A 75 9.74 3.63 6.35
CA PRO A 75 10.16 4.81 5.62
C PRO A 75 11.66 4.80 5.32
N GLY A 76 12.02 5.04 4.07
CA GLY A 76 13.42 5.08 3.62
C GLY A 76 14.05 3.72 3.34
N ALA A 77 13.35 2.61 3.58
CA ALA A 77 13.79 1.29 3.13
C ALA A 77 13.31 1.00 1.71
N SER A 78 14.14 0.31 0.94
CA SER A 78 13.81 -0.15 -0.40
C SER A 78 13.23 -1.56 -0.36
N TYR A 79 12.21 -1.83 -1.17
CA TYR A 79 11.53 -3.13 -1.24
C TYR A 79 11.34 -3.55 -2.70
N ARG A 80 11.28 -4.87 -2.92
CA ARG A 80 10.84 -5.50 -4.17
C ARG A 80 9.78 -6.54 -3.85
N VAL A 81 8.87 -6.82 -4.79
CA VAL A 81 7.91 -7.91 -4.66
C VAL A 81 8.53 -9.21 -5.17
N ASN A 82 8.47 -10.26 -4.37
CA ASN A 82 8.67 -11.62 -4.85
C ASN A 82 7.44 -12.06 -5.62
N VAL A 83 7.55 -12.11 -6.95
CA VAL A 83 6.42 -12.44 -7.83
C VAL A 83 5.93 -13.89 -7.62
N ALA A 84 6.80 -14.79 -7.19
CA ALA A 84 6.48 -16.22 -7.06
C ALA A 84 5.53 -16.51 -5.88
N ASP A 85 5.77 -15.89 -4.74
CA ASP A 85 5.00 -16.10 -3.51
C ASP A 85 4.19 -14.88 -3.05
N LYS A 86 4.28 -13.78 -3.79
CA LYS A 86 3.60 -12.51 -3.51
C LYS A 86 3.98 -11.93 -2.14
N SER A 87 5.25 -11.97 -1.79
CA SER A 87 5.80 -11.35 -0.58
C SER A 87 6.65 -10.12 -0.88
N LEU A 88 6.94 -9.32 0.15
CA LEU A 88 7.86 -8.18 0.05
C LEU A 88 9.25 -8.58 0.54
N ILE A 89 10.27 -8.28 -0.27
CA ILE A 89 11.69 -8.48 0.05
C ILE A 89 12.33 -7.11 0.26
N ARG A 90 12.81 -6.86 1.47
CA ARG A 90 13.61 -5.68 1.79
C ARG A 90 14.96 -5.76 1.06
N GLN A 91 15.33 -4.71 0.36
CA GLN A 91 16.61 -4.57 -0.31
C GLN A 91 17.67 -4.02 0.66
N PRO A 92 18.95 -4.36 0.46
CA PRO A 92 20.06 -3.83 1.24
C PRO A 92 20.26 -2.31 1.06
#